data_AF-A0A355FAA6-F1
#
_entry.id   AF-A0A355FAA6-F1
#
_cell.length_a   1.000
_cell.length_b   1.000
_cell.length_c   1.000
_cell.angle_alpha   90.00
_cell.angle_beta   90.00
_cell.angle_gamma   90.00
#
_symmetry.space_group_name_H-M   'P 1'
#
loop_
_entity.id
_entity.type
_entity.pdbx_description
1 polymer ?
#
loop_
_entity_poly.entity_id
_entity_poly.type
_entity_poly.pdbx_seq_one_letter_code
_entity_poly.pdbx_strand_id
1 'polypeptide(L)' 'REAAVVARDLGPGDRRLVAYVVAGPPPVAEGELRQHLRQMLPEYMVPSLFVFLEALPLLGNGKLDRQ' A
#
# COMPACT_ATOMS: atom_id res chain seq x y z
N ARG A 1 9.06 -10.08 -3.23
CA ARG A 1 8.19 -9.30 -2.31
C ARG A 1 7.63 -8.16 -3.13
N GLU A 2 6.31 -8.05 -3.19
CA GLU A 2 5.62 -7.14 -4.12
C GLU A 2 4.81 -6.12 -3.32
N ALA A 3 4.63 -4.94 -3.88
CA ALA A 3 3.79 -3.92 -3.29
C ALA A 3 3.18 -3.03 -4.38
N ALA A 4 1.99 -2.51 -4.12
CA ALA A 4 1.32 -1.56 -4.97
C ALA A 4 0.67 -0.46 -4.15
N VAL A 5 0.74 0.79 -4.61
CA VAL A 5 0.10 1.93 -3.96
C VAL A 5 -0.96 2.50 -4.89
N VAL A 6 -2.15 2.75 -4.35
CA VAL A 6 -3.28 3.31 -5.08
C VAL A 6 -3.85 4.48 -4.29
N ALA A 7 -4.13 5.59 -4.98
CA ALA A 7 -4.91 6.67 -4.40
C ALA A 7 -6.39 6.29 -4.43
N ARG A 8 -7.01 6.16 -3.25
CA ARG A 8 -8.43 5.83 -3.08
C ARG A 8 -9.16 7.07 -2.57
N ASP A 9 -10.32 7.33 -3.15
CA ASP A 9 -11.28 8.29 -2.62
C ASP A 9 -12.12 7.58 -1.56
N LEU A 10 -11.97 7.98 -0.30
CA LEU A 10 -12.68 7.41 0.86
C LEU A 10 -13.90 8.25 1.26
N GLY A 11 -14.18 9.33 0.53
CA GLY A 11 -15.30 10.24 0.74
C GLY A 11 -15.07 11.59 0.05
N PRO A 12 -16.02 12.53 0.13
CA PRO A 12 -15.89 13.85 -0.47
C PRO A 12 -14.64 14.58 0.06
N GLY A 13 -13.65 14.77 -0.81
CA GLY A 13 -12.37 15.43 -0.47
C GLY A 13 -11.36 14.57 0.28
N ASP A 14 -11.67 13.31 0.61
CA ASP A 14 -10.77 12.42 1.33
C ASP A 14 -10.08 11.44 0.37
N ARG A 15 -9.05 11.93 -0.33
CA ARG A 15 -8.22 11.11 -1.22
C ARG A 15 -6.94 10.70 -0.49
N ARG A 16 -6.75 9.40 -0.27
CA ARG A 16 -5.59 8.87 0.45
C ARG A 16 -4.85 7.78 -0.30
N LEU A 17 -3.56 7.66 0.01
CA LEU A 17 -2.71 6.58 -0.49
C LEU A 17 -2.91 5.32 0.37
N VAL A 18 -3.30 4.24 -0.29
CA VAL A 18 -3.42 2.89 0.30
C VAL A 18 -2.35 2.00 -0.33
N ALA A 19 -1.54 1.35 0.52
CA ALA A 19 -0.51 0.42 0.10
C ALA A 19 -0.96 -1.03 0.31
N TYR A 20 -0.96 -1.82 -0.75
CA TYR A 20 -1.12 -3.27 -0.70
C TYR A 20 0.26 -3.91 -0.70
N VAL A 21 0.56 -4.73 0.29
CA VAL A 21 1.90 -5.26 0.54
C VAL A 21 1.84 -6.78 0.65
N VAL A 22 2.64 -7.46 -0.16
CA VAL A 22 2.88 -8.90 -0.04
C VAL A 22 4.15 -9.12 0.78
N ALA A 23 3.97 -9.46 2.05
CA ALA A 23 5.05 -9.75 2.98
C ALA A 23 5.08 -11.24 3.31
N GLY A 24 6.25 -11.86 3.18
CA GLY A 24 6.49 -13.21 3.69
C GLY A 24 6.83 -13.17 5.19
N PRO A 25 6.70 -14.30 5.91
CA PRO A 25 7.03 -14.36 7.33
C PRO A 25 8.51 -14.02 7.60
N PRO A 26 8.83 -13.32 8.71
CA PRO A 26 7.90 -12.78 9.71
C PRO A 26 7.14 -11.53 9.21
N PRO A 27 5.91 -11.28 9.72
CA PRO A 27 5.12 -10.12 9.32
C PRO A 27 5.82 -8.82 9.73
N VAL A 28 5.84 -7.85 8.80
CA VAL A 28 6.35 -6.50 9.07
C VAL A 28 5.22 -5.66 9.66
N ALA A 29 5.48 -4.92 10.73
CA ALA A 29 4.48 -4.05 11.32
C ALA A 29 4.26 -2.80 10.45
N GLU A 30 3.00 -2.34 10.36
CA GLU A 30 2.64 -1.12 9.64
C GLU A 30 3.46 0.10 10.10
N GLY A 31 3.66 0.24 11.42
CA GLY A 31 4.42 1.35 12.00
C GLY A 31 5.87 1.39 11.53
N GLU A 32 6.51 0.23 11.38
CA GLU A 32 7.89 0.13 10.89
C GLU A 32 7.99 0.54 9.42
N LEU A 33 7.07 0.07 8.58
CA LEU A 33 7.00 0.48 7.17
C LEU A 33 6.78 2.00 7.04
N ARG A 34 5.85 2.55 7.83
CA ARG A 34 5.56 3.98 7.82
C ARG A 34 6.77 4.81 8.26
N GLN A 35 7.45 4.40 9.33
CA GLN A 35 8.65 5.09 9.81
C GLN A 35 9.78 5.03 8.79
N HIS A 36 9.99 3.88 8.15
CA HIS A 36 10.99 3.71 7.10
C HIS A 36 10.70 4.63 5.91
N LEU A 37 9.46 4.67 5.42
CA LEU A 37 9.08 5.51 4.29
C LEU A 37 9.22 7.01 4.60
N ARG A 38 8.91 7.45 5.82
CA ARG A 38 9.09 8.86 6.23
C ARG A 38 10.53 9.35 6.18
N GLN A 39 11.52 8.46 6.24
CA GLN A 39 12.93 8.83 6.12
C GLN A 39 13.35 9.06 4.67
N MET A 40 12.59 8.51 3.71
CA MET A 40 12.95 8.49 2.29
C MET A 40 12.00 9.32 1.42
N LEU A 41 10.77 9.58 1.90
CA LEU A 41 9.70 10.21 1.16
C LEU A 41 9.11 11.41 1.93
N PRO A 42 8.64 12.44 1.22
CA PRO A 42 7.80 13.48 1.80
C PRO A 42 6.52 12.89 2.43
N GLU A 43 5.98 13.54 3.46
CA GLU A 43 4.85 13.00 4.23
C GLU A 43 3.60 12.71 3.38
N TYR A 44 3.32 13.53 2.37
CA TYR A 44 2.18 13.33 1.47
C TYR A 44 2.31 12.11 0.53
N MET A 45 3.50 11.52 0.41
CA MET A 45 3.74 10.29 -0.34
C MET A 45 3.69 9.04 0.54
N VAL A 46 3.62 9.20 1.86
CA VAL A 46 3.55 8.08 2.81
C VAL A 46 2.12 7.56 2.86
N PRO A 47 1.87 6.27 2.57
CA PRO A 47 0.54 5.68 2.62
C PRO A 47 -0.12 5.87 4.00
N SER A 48 -1.39 6.23 4.02
CA SER A 48 -2.15 6.35 5.26
C SER A 48 -2.59 4.98 5.77
N LEU A 49 -2.72 3.99 4.89
CA LEU A 49 -3.18 2.63 5.20
C LEU A 49 -2.29 1.60 4.51
N PHE A 50 -2.00 0.51 5.23
CA PHE A 50 -1.27 -0.64 4.71
C PHE A 50 -2.15 -1.89 4.82
N VAL A 51 -2.33 -2.59 3.70
CA VAL A 51 -3.13 -3.81 3.60
C VAL A 51 -2.18 -4.94 3.23
N PHE A 52 -2.01 -5.90 4.14
CA PHE A 52 -1.16 -7.07 3.91
C PHE A 52 -1.94 -8.17 3.21
N LEU A 53 -1.40 -8.68 2.12
CA LEU A 53 -2.00 -9.72 1.28
C LEU A 53 -1.04 -10.89 1.09
N GLU A 54 -1.59 -12.07 0.81
CA GLU A 54 -0.79 -13.23 0.39
C GLU A 54 -0.25 -13.07 -1.04
N ALA A 55 -1.00 -12.39 -1.91
CA ALA A 55 -0.62 -12.03 -3.27
C ALA A 55 -1.33 -10.75 -3.71
N LEU A 56 -0.76 -10.01 -4.66
CA LEU A 56 -1.44 -8.86 -5.25
C LEU A 56 -2.62 -9.32 -6.13
N PRO A 57 -3.78 -8.64 -6.08
CA PRO A 57 -4.88 -8.94 -6.97
C PRO A 57 -4.52 -8.46 -8.38
N LEU A 58 -4.44 -9.40 -9.32
CA LEU A 58 -4.13 -9.12 -10.72
C LEU A 58 -5.34 -9.45 -11.61
N LEU A 59 -5.57 -8.63 -12.62
CA LEU A 59 -6.45 -8.91 -13.75
C LEU A 59 -5.88 -10.09 -14.56
N GLY A 60 -6.72 -10.72 -15.40
CA GLY A 60 -6.32 -11.87 -16.23
C GLY A 60 -5.16 -11.62 -17.21
N ASN A 61 -4.78 -10.35 -17.43
CA ASN A 61 -3.61 -9.95 -18.22
C ASN A 61 -2.37 -9.60 -17.36
N GLY A 62 -2.39 -9.92 -16.06
CA GLY A 62 -1.30 -9.68 -15.12
C GLY A 62 -1.18 -8.23 -14.62
N LYS A 63 -2.07 -7.32 -15.02
CA LYS A 63 -2.09 -5.95 -14.48
C LYS A 63 -2.73 -5.95 -13.09
N LEU A 64 -2.32 -5.04 -12.22
CA LEU A 64 -2.97 -4.87 -10.91
C LEU A 64 -4.46 -4.55 -11.08
N ASP A 65 -5.30 -5.33 -10.41
CA ASP A 65 -6.72 -5.02 -10.25
C ASP A 65 -6.88 -3.98 -9.14
N ARG A 66 -7.47 -2.84 -9.50
CA ARG A 66 -7.63 -1.66 -8.63
C ARG A 66 -9.09 -1.36 -8.32
N GLN A 67 -10.00 -2.29 -8.62
CA GLN A 67 -11.41 -2.20 -8.22
C GLN A 67 -11.54 -2.03 -6.71
#